data_AF-A0A2M8VQZ5-F1
#
_entry.id   AF-A0A2M8VQZ5-F1
#
_cell.length_a   1.000
_cell.length_b   1.000
_cell.length_c   1.000
_cell.angle_alpha   90.00
_cell.angle_beta   90.00
_cell.angle_gamma   90.00
#
_symmetry.space_group_name_H-M   'P 1'
#
loop_
_entity.id
_entity.type
_entity.pdbx_description
1 polymer ?
#
loop_
_entity_poly.entity_id
_entity_poly.type
_entity_poly.pdbx_seq_one_letter_code
_entity_poly.pdbx_strand_id
1 'polypeptide(L)'
;MTISNRLGKMPSWQRPFVLLGMWSASITGVMYLLGHEFQIQSLLLGSHSILVWHGIAAMIASIALGSILPNHLKAGLKSKRKLLSGIGQLAFLLTLFITGALLYYGPEGMRDLVIMTHWLVGIVFTLVFLLHSTRARKLVFSY
;
A
#
# COMPACT_ATOMS: atom_id res chain seq x y z
N MET A 1 -10.11 -36.90 11.40
CA MET A 1 -9.11 -35.86 11.07
C MET A 1 -9.85 -34.52 10.91
N THR A 2 -9.97 -33.74 11.98
CA THR A 2 -10.64 -32.43 11.94
C THR A 2 -9.68 -31.38 11.40
N ILE A 3 -9.86 -30.99 10.13
CA ILE A 3 -9.19 -29.83 9.55
C ILE A 3 -9.74 -28.59 10.27
N SER A 4 -9.10 -28.20 11.37
CA SER A 4 -9.37 -26.93 12.04
C SER A 4 -9.23 -25.81 11.00
N ASN A 5 -10.29 -25.04 10.78
CA ASN A 5 -10.33 -23.91 9.87
C ASN A 5 -9.31 -22.85 10.35
N ARG A 6 -8.05 -22.96 9.93
CA ARG A 6 -6.99 -21.94 10.15
C ARG A 6 -7.10 -20.78 9.14
N LEU A 7 -8.27 -20.57 8.53
CA LEU A 7 -8.45 -19.50 7.56
C LEU A 7 -8.30 -18.15 8.26
N GLY A 8 -7.25 -17.42 7.91
CA GLY A 8 -6.97 -16.07 8.40
C GLY A 8 -6.01 -15.97 9.59
N LYS A 9 -5.48 -17.08 10.14
CA LYS A 9 -4.38 -17.00 11.11
C LYS A 9 -3.08 -16.68 10.38
N MET A 10 -2.66 -15.42 10.45
CA MET A 10 -1.36 -14.96 9.94
C MET A 10 -0.27 -15.21 11.00
N PRO A 11 0.92 -15.72 10.61
CA PRO A 11 2.11 -15.66 11.44
C PRO A 11 2.34 -14.26 12.02
N SER A 12 2.82 -14.21 13.27
CA SER A 12 3.00 -12.96 14.02
C SER A 12 3.95 -11.96 13.34
N TRP A 13 4.90 -12.44 12.52
CA TRP A 13 5.85 -11.60 11.78
C TRP A 13 5.25 -10.96 10.51
N GLN A 14 4.24 -11.58 9.89
CA GLN A 14 3.68 -11.07 8.63
C GLN A 14 2.98 -9.73 8.81
N ARG A 15 2.29 -9.56 9.94
CA ARG A 15 1.58 -8.32 10.26
C ARG A 15 2.52 -7.10 10.36
N PRO A 16 3.56 -7.09 11.20
CA PRO A 16 4.49 -5.98 11.25
C PRO A 16 5.23 -5.81 9.92
N PHE A 17 5.57 -6.90 9.21
CA PHE A 17 6.23 -6.81 7.90
C PHE A 17 5.38 -6.03 6.87
N VAL A 18 4.09 -6.36 6.74
CA VAL A 18 3.16 -5.65 5.85
C VAL A 18 2.94 -4.20 6.30
N LEU A 19 2.74 -3.98 7.60
CA LEU A 19 2.53 -2.62 8.11
C LEU A 19 3.75 -1.74 7.84
N LEU A 20 4.95 -2.21 8.16
CA LEU A 20 6.19 -1.46 7.97
C LEU A 20 6.45 -1.18 6.48
N GLY A 21 6.26 -2.16 5.60
CA GLY A 21 6.42 -1.96 4.15
C GLY A 21 5.43 -0.94 3.58
N MET A 22 4.15 -1.05 3.91
CA MET A 22 3.12 -0.12 3.42
C MET A 22 3.32 1.29 3.99
N TRP A 23 3.72 1.41 5.26
CA TRP A 23 4.00 2.69 5.89
C TRP A 23 5.26 3.35 5.34
N SER A 24 6.34 2.61 5.14
CA SER A 24 7.57 3.17 4.57
C SER A 24 7.32 3.69 3.15
N ALA A 25 6.59 2.94 2.32
CA ALA A 25 6.23 3.37 0.96
C ALA A 25 5.34 4.62 0.98
N SER A 26 4.33 4.65 1.87
CA SER A 26 3.44 5.81 2.01
C SER A 26 4.16 7.06 2.50
N ILE A 27 5.02 6.94 3.53
CA ILE A 27 5.73 8.08 4.11
C ILE A 27 6.73 8.66 3.10
N THR A 28 7.55 7.82 2.48
CA THR A 28 8.50 8.27 1.46
C THR A 28 7.82 8.88 0.24
N GLY A 29 6.66 8.34 -0.17
CA GLY A 29 5.85 8.90 -1.25
C GLY A 29 5.28 10.28 -0.90
N VAL A 30 4.72 10.44 0.30
CA VAL A 30 4.22 11.74 0.77
C VAL A 30 5.36 12.75 0.93
N MET A 31 6.52 12.34 1.45
CA MET A 31 7.71 13.20 1.51
C MET A 31 8.10 13.68 0.11
N TYR A 32 8.18 12.76 -0.86
CA TYR A 32 8.51 13.13 -2.23
C TYR A 32 7.47 14.08 -2.84
N LEU A 33 6.18 13.85 -2.62
CA LEU A 33 5.09 14.72 -3.07
C LEU A 33 5.28 16.15 -2.56
N LEU A 34 5.48 16.29 -1.25
CA LEU A 34 5.60 17.60 -0.61
C LEU A 34 6.82 18.37 -1.15
N GLY A 35 7.94 17.69 -1.38
CA GLY A 35 9.14 18.32 -1.90
C GLY A 35 9.13 18.58 -3.41
N HIS A 36 8.62 17.64 -4.20
CA HIS A 36 8.67 17.70 -5.66
C HIS A 36 7.50 18.49 -6.25
N GLU A 37 6.26 18.23 -5.82
CA GLU A 37 5.07 18.87 -6.37
C GLU A 37 4.78 20.20 -5.66
N PHE A 38 4.77 20.18 -4.32
CA PHE A 38 4.46 21.37 -3.52
C PHE A 38 5.66 22.25 -3.20
N GLN A 39 6.87 21.87 -3.64
CA GLN A 39 8.12 22.62 -3.43
C GLN A 39 8.48 22.91 -1.96
N ILE A 40 7.91 22.15 -1.01
CA ILE A 40 8.19 22.27 0.42
C ILE A 40 9.52 21.59 0.72
N GLN A 41 10.54 22.37 1.11
CA GLN A 41 11.89 21.83 1.37
C GLN A 41 12.39 20.96 0.19
N SER A 42 12.21 21.42 -1.04
CA SER A 42 12.46 20.65 -2.27
C SER A 42 13.86 20.03 -2.34
N LEU A 43 14.88 20.71 -1.83
CA LEU A 43 16.27 20.20 -1.73
C LEU A 43 16.39 18.91 -0.89
N LEU A 44 15.58 18.78 0.16
CA LEU A 44 15.57 17.62 1.06
C LEU A 44 14.53 16.59 0.60
N LEU A 45 13.27 17.02 0.53
CA LEU A 45 12.11 16.15 0.33
C LEU A 45 11.89 15.77 -1.13
N GLY A 46 12.19 16.67 -2.06
CA GLY A 46 12.07 16.44 -3.51
C GLY A 46 13.34 15.85 -4.12
N SER A 47 14.30 15.44 -3.30
CA SER A 47 15.58 14.90 -3.76
C SER A 47 15.40 13.52 -4.40
N HIS A 48 16.27 13.21 -5.37
CA HIS A 48 16.33 11.89 -6.00
C HIS A 48 16.50 10.76 -4.98
N SER A 49 17.22 11.00 -3.88
CA SER A 49 17.38 10.03 -2.81
C SER A 49 16.06 9.59 -2.17
N ILE A 50 15.12 10.52 -1.95
CA ILE A 50 13.79 10.18 -1.41
C ILE A 50 13.00 9.33 -2.42
N LEU A 51 13.09 9.65 -3.71
CA LEU A 51 12.46 8.86 -4.78
C LEU A 51 13.02 7.43 -4.84
N VAL A 52 14.34 7.25 -4.72
CA VAL A 52 14.98 5.93 -4.66
C VAL A 52 14.48 5.14 -3.46
N TRP A 53 14.42 5.76 -2.28
CA TRP A 53 13.89 5.11 -1.08
C TRP A 53 12.42 4.74 -1.21
N HIS A 54 11.63 5.56 -1.88
CA HIS A 54 10.24 5.25 -2.20
C HIS A 54 10.13 4.00 -3.08
N GLY A 55 10.93 3.89 -4.14
CA GLY A 55 10.96 2.72 -5.01
C GLY A 55 11.33 1.44 -4.26
N ILE A 56 12.38 1.48 -3.42
CA ILE A 56 12.79 0.34 -2.57
C ILE A 56 11.67 -0.04 -1.59
N ALA A 57 11.06 0.95 -0.93
CA ALA A 57 9.96 0.72 -0.01
C ALA A 57 8.73 0.11 -0.70
N ALA A 58 8.39 0.56 -1.91
CA ALA A 58 7.31 0.02 -2.72
C ALA A 58 7.56 -1.43 -3.15
N MET A 59 8.81 -1.79 -3.50
CA MET A 59 9.20 -3.17 -3.77
C MET A 59 9.02 -4.06 -2.53
N ILE A 60 9.49 -3.62 -1.36
CA ILE A 60 9.32 -4.34 -0.10
C ILE A 60 7.83 -4.49 0.24
N ALA A 61 7.04 -3.43 0.08
CA ALA A 61 5.60 -3.44 0.30
C ALA A 61 4.89 -4.45 -0.62
N SER A 62 5.33 -4.58 -1.87
CA SER A 62 4.80 -5.54 -2.85
C SER A 62 5.10 -6.98 -2.44
N ILE A 63 6.33 -7.26 -1.98
CA ILE A 63 6.70 -8.58 -1.43
C ILE A 63 5.86 -8.89 -0.19
N ALA A 64 5.70 -7.91 0.71
CA ALA A 64 4.90 -8.05 1.91
C ALA A 64 3.43 -8.34 1.58
N LEU A 65 2.84 -7.62 0.63
CA LEU A 65 1.49 -7.90 0.12
C LEU A 65 1.37 -9.33 -0.41
N GLY A 66 2.31 -9.75 -1.26
CA GLY A 66 2.35 -11.11 -1.82
C GLY A 66 2.37 -12.20 -0.74
N SER A 67 3.07 -11.94 0.38
CA SER A 67 3.16 -12.90 1.50
C SER A 67 1.83 -13.14 2.24
N ILE A 68 0.87 -12.20 2.16
CA ILE A 68 -0.42 -12.30 2.86
C ILE A 68 -1.63 -12.45 1.93
N LEU A 69 -1.51 -12.06 0.66
CA LEU A 69 -2.64 -11.88 -0.25
C LEU A 69 -3.56 -13.11 -0.36
N PRO A 70 -3.08 -14.36 -0.60
CA PRO A 70 -3.96 -15.51 -0.76
C PRO A 70 -4.77 -15.82 0.50
N ASN A 71 -4.12 -15.76 1.66
CA ASN A 71 -4.73 -16.10 2.95
C ASN A 71 -5.68 -14.99 3.42
N HIS A 72 -5.28 -13.72 3.25
CA HIS A 72 -6.06 -12.57 3.64
C HIS A 72 -7.31 -12.41 2.77
N LEU A 73 -7.17 -12.56 1.45
CA LEU A 73 -8.28 -12.48 0.49
C LEU A 73 -9.29 -13.61 0.71
N LYS A 74 -8.81 -14.86 0.84
CA LYS A 74 -9.68 -16.02 1.10
C LYS A 74 -10.45 -15.88 2.42
N ALA A 75 -9.79 -15.38 3.47
CA ALA A 75 -10.45 -15.10 4.74
C ALA A 75 -11.51 -13.98 4.62
N GLY A 76 -11.20 -12.90 3.90
CA GLY A 76 -12.13 -11.80 3.64
C GLY A 76 -13.37 -12.23 2.86
N LEU A 77 -13.19 -13.01 1.78
CA LEU A 77 -14.28 -13.56 0.96
C LEU A 77 -15.19 -14.48 1.78
N LYS A 78 -14.62 -15.34 2.61
CA LYS A 78 -15.40 -16.24 3.47
C LYS A 78 -16.16 -15.48 4.57
N SER A 79 -15.54 -14.48 5.18
CA SER A 79 -16.15 -13.71 6.26
C SER A 79 -17.20 -12.71 5.76
N LYS A 80 -17.10 -12.26 4.50
CA LYS A 80 -17.83 -11.13 3.89
C LYS A 80 -17.67 -9.79 4.62
N ARG A 81 -16.93 -9.74 5.73
CA ARG A 81 -16.66 -8.51 6.48
C ARG A 81 -15.52 -7.74 5.81
N LYS A 82 -15.70 -6.43 5.70
CA LYS A 82 -14.69 -5.48 5.17
C LYS A 82 -14.20 -5.79 3.75
N LEU A 83 -14.99 -6.51 2.94
CA LEU A 83 -14.64 -6.86 1.56
C LEU A 83 -14.41 -5.63 0.69
N LEU A 84 -15.31 -4.64 0.75
CA LEU A 84 -15.19 -3.41 -0.04
C LEU A 84 -13.87 -2.68 0.27
N SER A 85 -13.51 -2.61 1.55
CA SER A 85 -12.24 -1.98 1.97
C SER A 85 -11.03 -2.80 1.54
N GLY A 86 -11.06 -4.14 1.64
CA GLY A 86 -9.94 -4.99 1.23
C GLY A 86 -9.73 -5.05 -0.29
N ILE A 87 -10.82 -5.21 -1.06
CA ILE A 87 -10.76 -5.21 -2.53
C ILE A 87 -10.39 -3.83 -3.05
N GLY A 88 -10.94 -2.75 -2.47
CA GLY A 88 -10.57 -1.38 -2.82
C GLY A 88 -9.08 -1.11 -2.59
N GLN A 89 -8.51 -1.58 -1.49
CA GLN A 89 -7.08 -1.49 -1.21
C GLN A 89 -6.23 -2.24 -2.25
N LEU A 90 -6.66 -3.44 -2.65
CA LEU A 90 -5.98 -4.20 -3.71
C LEU A 90 -6.05 -3.48 -5.06
N ALA A 91 -7.20 -2.88 -5.39
CA ALA A 91 -7.37 -2.09 -6.61
C ALA A 91 -6.43 -0.87 -6.62
N PHE A 92 -6.37 -0.11 -5.52
CA PHE A 92 -5.44 1.02 -5.41
C PHE A 92 -3.98 0.59 -5.55
N LEU A 93 -3.58 -0.50 -4.89
CA LEU A 93 -2.20 -1.03 -5.00
C LEU A 93 -1.87 -1.47 -6.42
N LEU A 94 -2.82 -2.09 -7.13
CA LEU A 94 -2.63 -2.47 -8.53
C LEU A 94 -2.47 -1.22 -9.42
N THR A 95 -3.30 -0.19 -9.22
CA THR A 95 -3.18 1.07 -9.94
C THR A 95 -1.84 1.75 -9.64
N LEU A 96 -1.39 1.78 -8.39
CA LEU A 96 -0.08 2.33 -8.00
C LEU A 96 1.08 1.56 -8.62
N PHE A 97 0.99 0.23 -8.67
CA PHE A 97 1.99 -0.61 -9.33
C PHE A 97 2.10 -0.30 -10.82
N ILE A 98 0.96 -0.25 -11.52
CA ILE A 98 0.91 0.05 -12.96
C ILE A 98 1.42 1.46 -13.24
N THR A 99 0.93 2.46 -12.50
CA THR A 99 1.36 3.85 -12.70
C THR A 99 2.84 4.04 -12.34
N GLY A 100 3.35 3.40 -11.28
CA GLY A 100 4.77 3.41 -10.96
C GLY A 100 5.64 2.81 -12.07
N ALA A 101 5.20 1.72 -12.69
CA ALA A 101 5.87 1.16 -13.86
C ALA A 101 5.81 2.11 -15.07
N LEU A 102 4.65 2.72 -15.34
CA LEU A 102 4.48 3.68 -16.44
C LEU A 102 5.28 4.98 -16.24
N LEU A 103 5.55 5.40 -15.01
CA LEU A 103 6.43 6.56 -14.76
C LEU A 103 7.87 6.32 -15.22
N TYR A 104 8.29 5.06 -15.25
CA TYR A 104 9.64 4.66 -15.66
C TYR A 104 9.71 4.15 -17.10
N TYR A 105 8.70 3.40 -17.54
CA TYR A 105 8.69 2.70 -18.84
C TYR A 105 7.60 3.17 -19.81
N GLY A 106 6.72 4.08 -19.38
CA GLY A 106 5.59 4.54 -20.18
C GLY A 106 5.95 5.60 -21.23
N PRO A 107 5.07 5.81 -22.23
CA PRO A 107 5.29 6.82 -23.27
C PRO A 107 5.20 8.24 -22.69
N GLU A 108 6.00 9.16 -23.23
CA GLU A 108 6.07 10.56 -22.76
C GLU A 108 4.70 11.26 -22.80
N GLY A 109 3.90 11.01 -23.84
CA GLY A 109 2.57 11.63 -24.02
C GLY A 109 1.54 11.29 -22.93
N MET A 110 1.80 10.29 -22.08
CA MET A 110 0.93 9.95 -20.95
C MET A 110 1.51 10.38 -19.60
N ARG A 111 2.73 10.93 -19.56
CA ARG A 111 3.48 11.12 -18.32
C ARG A 111 2.74 11.97 -17.30
N ASP A 112 2.17 13.10 -17.70
CA ASP A 112 1.46 14.02 -16.78
C ASP A 112 0.23 13.37 -16.16
N LEU A 113 -0.56 12.64 -16.97
CA LEU A 113 -1.71 11.88 -16.48
C LEU A 113 -1.28 10.79 -15.49
N VAL A 114 -0.19 10.08 -15.78
CA VAL A 114 0.32 9.02 -14.92
C VAL A 114 0.84 9.60 -13.60
N ILE A 115 1.56 10.73 -13.61
CA ILE A 115 2.03 11.44 -12.41
C ILE A 115 0.82 11.81 -11.54
N MET A 116 -0.16 12.51 -12.11
CA MET A 116 -1.36 12.94 -11.39
C MET A 116 -2.13 11.75 -10.80
N THR A 117 -2.30 10.68 -11.58
CA THR A 117 -2.97 9.46 -11.13
C THR A 117 -2.22 8.81 -9.98
N HIS A 118 -0.89 8.67 -10.08
CA HIS A 118 -0.07 8.07 -9.04
C HIS A 118 -0.17 8.85 -7.72
N TRP A 119 -0.12 10.18 -7.79
CA TRP A 119 -0.29 11.04 -6.62
C TRP A 119 -1.65 10.90 -5.96
N LEU A 120 -2.74 11.11 -6.72
CA LEU A 120 -4.10 11.08 -6.18
C LEU A 120 -4.42 9.71 -5.59
N VAL A 121 -4.11 8.64 -6.31
CA VAL A 121 -4.35 7.27 -5.84
C VAL A 121 -3.49 6.96 -4.62
N GLY A 122 -2.23 7.44 -4.58
CA GLY A 122 -1.32 7.24 -3.46
C GLY A 122 -1.85 7.84 -2.17
N ILE A 123 -2.32 9.09 -2.23
CA ILE A 123 -2.91 9.79 -1.07
C ILE A 123 -4.16 9.05 -0.58
N VAL A 124 -5.08 8.73 -1.49
CA VAL A 124 -6.33 8.02 -1.14
C VAL A 124 -6.03 6.65 -0.55
N PHE A 125 -5.09 5.90 -1.14
CA PHE A 125 -4.63 4.63 -0.63
C PHE A 125 -4.12 4.75 0.81
N THR A 126 -3.21 5.69 1.08
CA THR A 126 -2.61 5.89 2.42
C THR A 126 -3.68 6.18 3.47
N LEU A 127 -4.64 7.05 3.17
CA LEU A 127 -5.75 7.38 4.09
C LEU A 127 -6.63 6.15 4.36
N VAL A 128 -7.03 5.42 3.32
CA VAL A 128 -7.87 4.24 3.46
C VAL A 128 -7.11 3.09 4.15
N PHE A 129 -5.81 2.95 3.92
CA PHE A 129 -4.95 1.96 4.56
C PHE A 129 -4.81 2.22 6.06
N LEU A 130 -4.64 3.48 6.47
CA LEU A 130 -4.64 3.89 7.87
C LEU A 130 -5.94 3.48 8.58
N LEU A 131 -7.09 3.75 7.94
CA LEU A 131 -8.40 3.36 8.48
C LEU A 131 -8.58 1.84 8.50
N HIS A 132 -8.12 1.13 7.47
CA HIS A 132 -8.20 -0.33 7.38
C HIS A 132 -7.40 -1.01 8.51
N SER A 133 -6.15 -0.56 8.73
CA SER A 133 -5.21 -1.13 9.70
C SER A 133 -5.59 -0.86 11.16
N THR A 134 -6.17 0.31 11.47
CA THR A 134 -6.61 0.67 12.82
C THR A 134 -7.95 0.02 13.19
N ARG A 135 -8.94 -0.01 12.27
CA ARG A 135 -10.23 -0.68 12.50
C ARG A 135 -10.10 -2.20 12.58
N ALA A 136 -8.98 -2.80 12.14
CA ALA A 136 -8.68 -4.20 12.38
C ALA A 136 -8.40 -4.53 13.86
N ARG A 137 -7.93 -3.55 14.67
CA ARG A 137 -7.63 -3.76 16.10
C ARG A 137 -8.88 -3.94 16.97
N LYS A 138 -10.01 -3.30 16.62
CA LYS A 138 -11.23 -3.33 17.45
C LYS A 138 -11.99 -4.65 17.47
N LEU A 139 -11.66 -5.62 16.61
CA LEU A 139 -12.34 -6.93 16.58
C LEU A 139 -11.64 -8.01 17.43
N VAL A 140 -10.49 -7.70 18.04
CA VAL A 140 -9.68 -8.67 18.80
C VAL A 140 -9.71 -8.40 20.32
N PHE A 141 -10.16 -7.22 20.76
CA PHE A 141 -10.21 -6.83 22.18
C PHE A 141 -11.64 -6.53 22.69
N SER A 142 -12.66 -7.18 22.11
CA SER A 142 -14.01 -7.19 22.68
C SER A 142 -14.41 -8.62 23.01
N TYR A 143 -13.74 -9.19 24.01
CA TYR A 143 -14.22 -10.27 24.87
C TYR A 143 -13.54 -10.10 26.23
#